data_AF-A0A8H4Z5J1-F1
#
_entry.id   AF-A0A8H4Z5J1-F1
#
_cell.length_a   1.000
_cell.length_b   1.000
_cell.length_c   1.000
_cell.angle_alpha   90.00
_cell.angle_beta   90.00
_cell.angle_gamma   90.00
#
_symmetry.space_group_name_H-M   'P 1'
#
loop_
_entity.id
_entity.type
_entity.pdbx_description
1 polymer ?
#
loop_
_entity_poly.entity_id
_entity_poly.type
_entity_poly.pdbx_seq_one_letter_code
_entity_poly.pdbx_strand_id
1 'polypeptide(L)'
;MGISFYSPSTLLDDTTPLTVPRAEDADEKTGSSPFFWQAPTSDAVLFMGDKWVELHGYVSRILEKQQTGTETPAFLAKKSTSKKHPAWLEYVLQLSQLRGYVTLYPRPETASTILGAHSDLPNTPEEYLGEGDENDKTGEADSATSKFDPASPVDMLTTLPREGDLLALGDLPLISWIGKSTSLAELETTSMELTKQFRQEVGGCPPSAINDEDEFGQPRRNKDASDLFCKNKGTASADTATEAKDIKETA
;
A
#
# COMPACT_ATOMS: atom_id res chain seq x y z
N MET A 1 -3.08 3.73 4.43
CA MET A 1 -2.18 3.89 3.28
C MET A 1 -2.62 5.06 2.40
N GLY A 2 -3.87 5.06 1.96
CA GLY A 2 -4.39 6.05 1.03
C GLY A 2 -5.90 6.04 0.89
N ILE A 3 -6.38 6.80 -0.08
CA ILE A 3 -7.76 6.73 -0.59
C ILE A 3 -7.66 6.40 -2.09
N SER A 4 -8.35 5.38 -2.55
CA SER A 4 -8.44 5.05 -3.98
C SER A 4 -9.81 5.41 -4.51
N PHE A 5 -9.85 6.16 -5.62
CA PHE A 5 -11.07 6.58 -6.30
C PHE A 5 -11.44 5.64 -7.46
N TYR A 6 -10.62 4.64 -7.73
CA TYR A 6 -10.94 3.55 -8.65
C TYR A 6 -11.54 2.37 -7.89
N SER A 7 -12.63 1.80 -8.41
CA SER A 7 -13.29 0.63 -7.80
C SER A 7 -12.80 -0.66 -8.46
N PRO A 8 -11.92 -1.44 -7.82
CA PRO A 8 -11.41 -2.68 -8.39
C PRO A 8 -12.49 -3.77 -8.44
N SER A 9 -12.55 -4.50 -9.55
CA SER A 9 -13.42 -5.69 -9.72
C SER A 9 -12.66 -7.01 -9.53
N THR A 10 -11.32 -6.95 -9.50
CA THR A 10 -10.42 -8.10 -9.37
C THR A 10 -9.35 -7.79 -8.32
N LEU A 11 -8.68 -8.82 -7.82
CA LEU A 11 -7.46 -8.66 -7.01
C LEU A 11 -6.33 -8.12 -7.88
N LEU A 12 -5.20 -7.78 -7.26
CA LEU A 12 -4.01 -7.30 -7.99
C LEU A 12 -3.37 -8.36 -8.90
N ASP A 13 -3.87 -9.60 -8.89
CA ASP A 13 -3.51 -10.65 -9.83
C ASP A 13 -4.26 -10.57 -11.17
N ASP A 14 -5.25 -9.65 -11.30
CA ASP A 14 -6.18 -9.48 -12.43
C ASP A 14 -7.01 -10.72 -12.82
N THR A 15 -6.94 -11.81 -12.04
CA THR A 15 -7.60 -13.08 -12.37
C THR A 15 -8.67 -13.45 -11.36
N THR A 16 -8.45 -13.14 -10.08
CA THR A 16 -9.38 -13.48 -9.01
C THR A 16 -10.39 -12.34 -8.83
N PRO A 17 -11.71 -12.61 -8.88
CA PRO A 17 -12.72 -11.58 -8.65
C PRO A 17 -12.67 -11.10 -7.19
N LEU A 18 -12.78 -9.77 -7.01
CA LEU A 18 -12.88 -9.16 -5.68
C LEU A 18 -14.36 -9.07 -5.29
N THR A 19 -14.73 -9.77 -4.22
CA THR A 19 -16.09 -9.67 -3.65
C THR A 19 -16.07 -8.73 -2.46
N VAL A 20 -16.58 -7.52 -2.64
CA VAL A 20 -16.71 -6.54 -1.57
C VAL A 20 -17.91 -6.90 -0.68
N PRO A 21 -17.72 -7.15 0.63
CA PRO A 21 -18.82 -7.38 1.54
C PRO A 21 -19.68 -6.11 1.64
N ARG A 22 -21.00 -6.30 1.62
CA ARG A 22 -21.94 -5.20 1.80
C ARG A 22 -22.06 -4.89 3.29
N ALA A 23 -21.98 -3.60 3.66
CA ALA A 23 -22.29 -3.17 5.02
C ALA A 23 -23.76 -3.50 5.35
N GLU A 24 -24.03 -3.95 6.57
CA GLU A 24 -25.34 -4.47 6.99
C GLU A 24 -26.47 -3.42 6.86
N ASP A 25 -26.14 -2.13 6.96
CA ASP A 25 -27.07 -0.99 6.83
C ASP A 25 -27.04 -0.29 5.46
N ALA A 26 -26.44 -0.90 4.44
CA ALA A 26 -26.42 -0.32 3.10
C ALA A 26 -27.83 -0.37 2.48
N ASP A 27 -28.45 0.79 2.26
CA ASP A 27 -29.73 0.94 1.55
C ASP A 27 -29.75 0.13 0.23
N GLU A 28 -30.83 -0.63 0.01
CA GLU A 28 -31.05 -1.48 -1.18
C GLU A 28 -31.01 -0.75 -2.52
N LYS A 29 -31.10 0.58 -2.50
CA LYS A 29 -31.26 1.39 -3.71
C LYS A 29 -29.94 1.80 -4.39
N THR A 30 -28.79 1.72 -3.73
CA THR A 30 -27.51 2.28 -4.23
C THR A 30 -26.37 1.28 -4.48
N GLY A 31 -26.55 0.00 -4.17
CA GLY A 31 -25.72 -1.11 -4.71
C GLY A 31 -24.25 -1.24 -4.29
N SER A 32 -23.58 -0.22 -3.74
CA SER A 32 -22.16 -0.30 -3.32
C SER A 32 -21.90 0.46 -2.01
N SER A 33 -21.21 -0.16 -1.06
CA SER A 33 -20.79 0.42 0.23
C SER A 33 -19.31 0.83 0.15
N PRO A 34 -18.89 1.93 0.80
CA PRO A 34 -17.47 2.17 1.00
C PRO A 34 -16.86 1.04 1.83
N PHE A 35 -15.58 0.74 1.59
CA PHE A 35 -14.86 -0.34 2.26
C PHE A 35 -13.37 -0.04 2.40
N PHE A 36 -12.71 -0.78 3.29
CA PHE A 36 -11.26 -0.81 3.42
C PHE A 36 -10.69 -2.05 2.76
N TRP A 37 -9.56 -1.89 2.08
CA TRP A 37 -8.82 -3.02 1.52
C TRP A 37 -7.32 -2.87 1.76
N GLN A 38 -6.66 -3.97 2.14
CA GLN A 38 -5.22 -4.01 2.43
C GLN A 38 -4.33 -4.01 1.17
N ALA A 39 -4.93 -3.95 -0.03
CA ALA A 39 -4.21 -3.82 -1.29
C ALA A 39 -4.61 -2.50 -1.98
N PRO A 40 -3.72 -1.50 -2.04
CA PRO A 40 -3.95 -0.31 -2.87
C PRO A 40 -3.84 -0.66 -4.36
N THR A 41 -4.62 0.01 -5.19
CA THR A 41 -4.47 0.02 -6.66
C THR A 41 -3.44 1.06 -7.11
N SER A 42 -2.92 0.95 -8.33
CA SER A 42 -2.11 2.01 -8.96
C SER A 42 -2.96 3.18 -9.47
N ASP A 43 -4.22 2.92 -9.80
CA ASP A 43 -5.06 3.86 -10.52
C ASP A 43 -5.83 4.76 -9.57
N ALA A 44 -5.84 6.06 -9.87
CA ALA A 44 -6.61 7.08 -9.15
C ALA A 44 -6.49 7.00 -7.62
N VAL A 45 -5.28 6.73 -7.11
CA VAL A 45 -5.01 6.59 -5.68
C VAL A 45 -4.25 7.79 -5.12
N LEU A 46 -4.64 8.23 -3.93
CA LEU A 46 -3.97 9.24 -3.14
C LEU A 46 -3.26 8.56 -1.96
N PHE A 47 -1.94 8.59 -1.93
CA PHE A 47 -1.14 8.15 -0.78
C PHE A 47 -0.93 9.28 0.23
N MET A 48 -1.05 8.97 1.52
CA MET A 48 -0.70 9.93 2.56
C MET A 48 0.81 10.18 2.58
N GLY A 49 1.22 11.43 2.77
CA GLY A 49 2.63 11.83 2.63
C GLY A 49 3.59 11.13 3.61
N ASP A 50 3.16 10.88 4.84
CA ASP A 50 3.94 10.11 5.82
C ASP A 50 4.13 8.65 5.39
N LYS A 51 3.10 8.04 4.81
CA LYS A 51 3.15 6.67 4.27
C LYS A 51 3.98 6.59 3.00
N TRP A 52 3.96 7.64 2.18
CA TRP A 52 4.82 7.76 1.01
C TRP A 52 6.30 7.83 1.39
N VAL A 53 6.66 8.62 2.39
CA VAL A 53 8.03 8.67 2.93
C VAL A 53 8.47 7.30 3.46
N GLU A 54 7.59 6.61 4.19
CA GLU A 54 7.87 5.27 4.69
C GLU A 54 8.09 4.25 3.56
N LEU A 55 7.26 4.30 2.51
CA LEU A 55 7.41 3.46 1.32
C LEU A 55 8.75 3.68 0.64
N HIS A 56 9.16 4.94 0.45
CA HIS A 56 10.46 5.25 -0.13
C HIS A 56 11.62 4.71 0.71
N GLY A 57 11.54 4.86 2.05
CA GLY A 57 12.53 4.29 2.96
C GLY A 57 12.59 2.76 2.86
N TYR A 58 11.43 2.10 2.80
CA TYR A 58 11.30 0.66 2.64
C TYR A 58 11.94 0.16 1.33
N VAL A 59 11.55 0.76 0.20
CA VAL A 59 12.06 0.39 -1.13
C VAL A 59 13.58 0.60 -1.21
N SER A 60 14.08 1.73 -0.72
CA SER A 60 15.52 2.03 -0.74
C SER A 60 16.34 0.94 -0.03
N ARG A 61 15.88 0.52 1.15
CA ARG A 61 16.55 -0.51 1.96
C ARG A 61 16.46 -1.91 1.35
N ILE A 62 15.34 -2.23 0.68
CA ILE A 62 15.24 -3.47 -0.10
C ILE A 62 16.27 -3.47 -1.23
N LEU A 63 16.36 -2.39 -1.99
CA LEU A 63 17.30 -2.29 -3.11
C LEU A 63 18.75 -2.40 -2.64
N GLU A 64 19.12 -1.73 -1.54
CA GLU A 64 20.45 -1.88 -0.91
C GLU A 64 20.74 -3.34 -0.50
N LYS A 65 19.76 -4.02 0.08
CA LYS A 65 19.89 -5.44 0.47
C LYS A 65 20.01 -6.35 -0.74
N GLN A 66 19.28 -6.10 -1.82
CA GLN A 66 19.36 -6.88 -3.05
C GLN A 66 20.70 -6.67 -3.76
N GLN A 67 21.26 -5.47 -3.71
CA GLN A 67 22.59 -5.18 -4.29
C GLN A 67 23.74 -5.84 -3.50
N THR A 68 23.59 -5.97 -2.18
CA THR A 68 24.63 -6.53 -1.30
C THR A 68 24.46 -8.03 -1.03
N GLY A 69 23.28 -8.59 -1.30
CA GLY A 69 22.96 -9.99 -1.10
C GLY A 69 23.25 -10.85 -2.33
N THR A 70 23.69 -12.09 -2.10
CA THR A 70 23.93 -13.08 -3.17
C THR A 70 22.65 -13.80 -3.60
N GLU A 71 21.64 -13.86 -2.72
CA GLU A 71 20.38 -14.55 -2.96
C GLU A 71 19.18 -13.64 -2.63
N THR A 72 18.13 -13.71 -3.45
CA THR A 72 16.88 -12.99 -3.18
C THR A 72 16.03 -13.80 -2.19
N PRO A 73 15.67 -13.24 -1.02
CA PRO A 73 14.82 -13.92 -0.05
C PRO A 73 13.49 -14.38 -0.67
N ALA A 74 13.00 -15.55 -0.27
CA ALA A 74 11.75 -16.12 -0.79
C ALA A 74 10.55 -15.15 -0.66
N PHE A 75 10.51 -14.36 0.42
CA PHE A 75 9.53 -13.31 0.64
C PHE A 75 9.50 -12.28 -0.50
N LEU A 76 10.65 -11.89 -1.04
CA LEU A 76 10.77 -10.91 -2.12
C LEU A 76 10.65 -11.55 -3.52
N ALA A 77 10.94 -12.85 -3.64
CA ALA A 77 10.87 -13.56 -4.92
C ALA A 77 9.42 -13.84 -5.36
N LYS A 78 8.47 -13.92 -4.42
CA LYS A 78 7.06 -14.18 -4.71
C LYS A 78 6.33 -12.88 -5.04
N LYS A 79 6.16 -12.60 -6.34
CA LYS A 79 5.29 -11.51 -6.83
C LYS A 79 3.82 -11.91 -6.71
N SER A 80 3.01 -11.03 -6.11
CA SER A 80 1.55 -11.21 -6.00
C SER A 80 0.77 -10.31 -6.95
N THR A 81 1.43 -9.31 -7.52
CA THR A 81 0.88 -8.40 -8.52
C THR A 81 1.05 -8.92 -9.95
N SER A 82 0.04 -8.72 -10.78
CA SER A 82 0.06 -8.98 -12.22
C SER A 82 0.98 -7.98 -12.94
N LYS A 83 1.51 -8.41 -14.09
CA LYS A 83 2.35 -7.58 -14.96
C LYS A 83 1.63 -6.36 -15.57
N LYS A 84 0.31 -6.23 -15.39
CA LYS A 84 -0.41 -5.02 -15.81
C LYS A 84 -0.21 -3.85 -14.84
N HIS A 85 0.17 -4.15 -13.60
CA HIS A 85 0.44 -3.16 -12.58
C HIS A 85 1.93 -2.80 -12.57
N PRO A 86 2.28 -1.55 -12.24
CA PRO A 86 3.68 -1.16 -12.16
C PRO A 86 4.38 -1.87 -10.99
N ALA A 87 5.65 -2.28 -11.14
CA ALA A 87 6.37 -3.05 -10.12
C ALA A 87 6.44 -2.40 -8.74
N TRP A 88 6.38 -1.07 -8.65
CA TRP A 88 6.39 -0.39 -7.35
C TRP A 88 5.17 -0.77 -6.50
N LEU A 89 4.06 -1.20 -7.12
CA LEU A 89 2.85 -1.62 -6.44
C LEU A 89 3.08 -2.87 -5.57
N GLU A 90 3.99 -3.75 -5.98
CA GLU A 90 4.37 -4.94 -5.19
C GLU A 90 4.95 -4.52 -3.83
N TYR A 91 5.83 -3.51 -3.81
CA TYR A 91 6.41 -3.01 -2.56
C TYR A 91 5.37 -2.33 -1.66
N VAL A 92 4.38 -1.65 -2.27
CA VAL A 92 3.29 -1.03 -1.51
C VAL A 92 2.40 -2.10 -0.89
N LEU A 93 2.09 -3.16 -1.64
CA LEU A 93 1.32 -4.29 -1.15
C LEU A 93 2.07 -4.98 0.00
N GLN A 94 3.37 -5.25 -0.16
CA GLN A 94 4.21 -5.83 0.87
C GLN A 94 4.23 -4.95 2.13
N LEU A 95 4.48 -3.65 1.98
CA LEU A 95 4.48 -2.74 3.12
C LEU A 95 3.10 -2.66 3.80
N SER A 96 2.02 -2.72 3.03
CA SER A 96 0.65 -2.76 3.55
C SER A 96 0.37 -4.03 4.36
N GLN A 97 0.91 -5.17 3.93
CA GLN A 97 0.85 -6.42 4.68
C GLN A 97 1.68 -6.37 5.96
N LEU A 98 2.90 -5.83 5.91
CA LEU A 98 3.76 -5.74 7.09
C LEU A 98 3.19 -4.77 8.13
N ARG A 99 2.66 -3.63 7.70
CA ARG A 99 2.20 -2.58 8.62
C ARG A 99 0.74 -2.65 8.99
N GLY A 100 -0.02 -3.52 8.35
CA GLY A 100 -1.48 -3.55 8.45
C GLY A 100 -2.12 -2.30 7.86
N TYR A 101 -1.53 -1.73 6.82
CA TYR A 101 -2.11 -0.55 6.19
C TYR A 101 -3.26 -0.91 5.27
N VAL A 102 -4.31 -0.12 5.37
CA VAL A 102 -5.51 -0.23 4.53
C VAL A 102 -5.69 1.02 3.70
N THR A 103 -6.33 0.86 2.56
CA THR A 103 -6.73 1.93 1.65
C THR A 103 -8.25 2.03 1.68
N LEU A 104 -8.77 3.26 1.78
CA LEU A 104 -10.21 3.52 1.70
C LEU A 104 -10.64 3.51 0.24
N TYR A 105 -11.70 2.79 -0.06
CA TYR A 105 -12.37 2.78 -1.35
C TYR A 105 -13.78 3.37 -1.15
N PRO A 106 -14.00 4.65 -1.52
CA PRO A 106 -15.32 5.26 -1.49
C PRO A 106 -16.27 4.59 -2.48
N ARG A 107 -17.56 4.91 -2.38
CA ARG A 107 -18.53 4.47 -3.39
C ARG A 107 -18.17 5.06 -4.76
N PRO A 108 -18.42 4.34 -5.88
CA PRO A 108 -18.16 4.86 -7.22
C PRO A 108 -18.82 6.22 -7.50
N GLU A 109 -20.03 6.45 -6.99
CA GLU A 109 -20.75 7.73 -7.11
C GLU A 109 -19.97 8.88 -6.44
N THR A 110 -19.57 8.68 -5.20
CA THR A 110 -18.77 9.64 -4.43
C THR A 110 -17.40 9.86 -5.09
N ALA A 111 -16.74 8.78 -5.53
CA ALA A 111 -15.44 8.86 -6.19
C ALA A 111 -15.50 9.67 -7.49
N SER A 112 -16.51 9.44 -8.33
CA SER A 112 -16.71 10.17 -9.60
C SER A 112 -17.04 11.65 -9.43
N THR A 113 -17.52 12.05 -8.24
CA THR A 113 -17.81 13.47 -7.93
C THR A 113 -16.56 14.19 -7.41
N ILE A 114 -15.69 13.48 -6.70
CA ILE A 114 -14.47 14.06 -6.12
C ILE A 114 -13.37 14.19 -7.19
N LEU A 115 -13.26 13.19 -8.07
CA LEU A 115 -12.17 13.10 -9.03
C LEU A 115 -12.72 12.77 -10.43
N GLY A 116 -12.42 13.65 -11.38
CA GLY A 116 -12.47 13.29 -12.80
C GLY A 116 -11.31 12.35 -13.12
N ALA A 117 -11.60 11.05 -13.19
CA ALA A 117 -10.60 10.08 -13.62
C ALA A 117 -10.45 10.16 -15.14
N HIS A 118 -9.28 10.58 -15.63
CA HIS A 118 -8.97 10.49 -17.06
C HIS A 118 -8.70 9.03 -17.42
N SER A 119 -9.36 8.54 -18.46
CA SER A 119 -9.13 7.22 -19.05
C SER A 119 -7.91 7.22 -19.99
N ASP A 120 -6.79 7.79 -19.52
CA ASP A 120 -5.53 7.57 -20.23
C ASP A 120 -5.27 6.07 -20.21
N LEU A 121 -5.19 5.47 -21.41
CA LEU A 121 -5.12 4.03 -21.62
C LEU A 121 -4.14 3.41 -20.61
N PRO A 122 -4.54 2.35 -19.87
CA PRO A 122 -3.63 1.62 -18.99
C PRO A 122 -2.57 0.98 -19.89
N ASN A 123 -1.48 1.71 -20.11
CA ASN A 123 -0.36 1.23 -20.87
C ASN A 123 0.33 0.16 -20.05
N THR A 124 0.72 -0.92 -20.71
CA THR A 124 1.59 -1.91 -20.09
C THR A 124 2.80 -1.19 -19.49
N PRO A 125 3.12 -1.43 -18.19
CA PRO A 125 4.26 -0.80 -17.55
C PRO A 125 5.53 -0.96 -18.39
N GLU A 126 6.38 0.06 -18.38
CA GLU A 126 7.57 0.13 -19.25
C GLU A 126 8.49 -1.10 -19.14
N GLU A 127 8.52 -1.69 -17.94
CA GLU A 127 9.30 -2.89 -17.59
C GLU A 127 8.81 -4.18 -18.27
N TYR A 128 7.57 -4.21 -18.78
CA TYR A 128 6.99 -5.35 -19.49
C TYR A 128 6.75 -5.05 -20.97
N LEU A 129 7.25 -3.92 -21.48
CA LEU A 129 7.22 -3.61 -22.90
C LEU A 129 8.00 -4.67 -23.68
N GLY A 130 7.31 -5.35 -24.60
CA GLY A 130 7.89 -6.42 -25.43
C GLY A 130 7.56 -7.84 -24.96
N GLU A 131 6.87 -8.03 -23.83
CA GLU A 131 6.50 -9.35 -23.29
C GLU A 131 5.00 -9.69 -23.36
N GLY A 132 4.13 -8.83 -23.90
CA GLY A 132 2.67 -9.05 -23.86
C GLY A 132 1.86 -8.46 -25.02
N ASP A 133 0.80 -9.18 -25.39
CA ASP A 133 -0.21 -8.85 -26.40
C ASP A 133 -0.95 -7.53 -26.07
N GLU A 134 -1.11 -6.69 -27.10
CA GLU A 134 -1.96 -5.51 -27.10
C GLU A 134 -3.41 -5.90 -26.82
N ASN A 135 -3.81 -5.89 -25.56
CA ASN A 135 -5.21 -6.08 -25.19
C ASN A 135 -5.89 -4.72 -25.11
N ASP A 136 -6.43 -4.32 -26.25
CA ASP A 136 -7.30 -3.18 -26.43
C ASP A 136 -8.60 -3.42 -25.64
N LYS A 137 -8.67 -2.89 -24.42
CA LYS A 137 -9.91 -2.87 -23.64
C LYS A 137 -10.29 -1.43 -23.37
N THR A 138 -11.32 -0.99 -24.09
CA THR A 138 -12.15 0.16 -23.73
C THR A 138 -12.65 -0.03 -22.30
N GLY A 139 -12.03 0.69 -21.36
CA GLY A 139 -12.39 0.65 -19.95
C GLY A 139 -13.73 1.33 -19.70
N GLU A 140 -14.47 0.80 -18.72
CA GLU A 140 -15.77 1.25 -18.20
C GLU A 140 -15.73 2.68 -17.57
N ALA A 141 -14.66 3.43 -17.80
CA ALA A 141 -14.37 4.76 -17.28
C ALA A 141 -15.06 5.90 -18.04
N ASP A 142 -15.59 5.64 -19.25
CA ASP A 142 -16.33 6.64 -20.05
C ASP A 142 -17.59 7.17 -19.34
N SER A 143 -18.12 6.43 -18.36
CA SER A 143 -19.28 6.87 -17.58
C SER A 143 -18.92 7.90 -16.50
N ALA A 144 -17.71 7.82 -15.92
CA ALA A 144 -17.29 8.66 -14.80
C ALA A 144 -16.87 10.07 -15.24
N THR A 145 -16.22 10.21 -16.41
CA THR A 145 -15.86 11.51 -17.00
C THR A 145 -17.08 12.33 -17.42
N SER A 146 -18.19 11.68 -17.79
CA SER A 146 -19.43 12.40 -18.15
C SER A 146 -20.11 13.10 -16.96
N LYS A 147 -19.82 12.65 -15.73
CA LYS A 147 -20.44 13.15 -14.49
C LYS A 147 -19.60 14.18 -13.75
N PHE A 148 -18.30 14.22 -14.01
CA PHE A 148 -17.41 15.21 -13.42
C PHE A 148 -17.44 16.51 -14.23
N ASP A 149 -18.21 17.49 -13.78
CA ASP A 149 -18.19 18.84 -14.31
C ASP A 149 -17.46 19.76 -13.32
N PRO A 150 -16.24 20.24 -13.63
CA PRO A 150 -15.47 21.12 -12.75
C PRO A 150 -16.12 22.49 -12.53
N ALA A 151 -17.13 22.85 -13.35
CA ALA A 151 -17.93 24.06 -13.22
C ALA A 151 -19.31 23.81 -12.56
N SER A 152 -19.70 22.54 -12.36
CA SER A 152 -20.97 22.21 -11.72
C SER A 152 -20.83 22.27 -10.20
N PRO A 153 -21.71 23.02 -9.50
CA PRO A 153 -21.74 23.06 -8.05
C PRO A 153 -22.49 21.82 -7.51
N VAL A 154 -22.11 20.61 -7.94
CA VAL A 154 -22.61 19.41 -7.26
C VAL A 154 -22.05 19.47 -5.85
N ASP A 155 -22.94 19.64 -4.87
CA ASP A 155 -22.53 19.60 -3.49
C ASP A 155 -22.02 18.18 -3.20
N MET A 156 -20.69 18.04 -3.07
CA MET A 156 -20.02 16.77 -2.79
C MET A 156 -20.67 16.05 -1.60
N LEU A 157 -21.22 16.81 -0.64
CA LEU A 157 -21.91 16.28 0.53
C LEU A 157 -23.17 15.47 0.16
N THR A 158 -23.89 15.85 -0.89
CA THR A 158 -25.08 15.11 -1.36
C THR A 158 -24.76 13.76 -1.99
N THR A 159 -23.49 13.56 -2.39
CA THR A 159 -23.01 12.30 -2.99
C THR A 159 -22.45 11.33 -1.95
N LEU A 160 -22.30 11.78 -0.70
CA LEU A 160 -21.92 10.94 0.42
C LEU A 160 -23.01 9.90 0.71
N PRO A 161 -22.64 8.73 1.24
CA PRO A 161 -23.60 7.77 1.78
C PRO A 161 -24.65 8.46 2.64
N ARG A 162 -25.92 8.10 2.43
CA ARG A 162 -27.06 8.55 3.24
C ARG A 162 -27.13 10.09 3.39
N GLU A 163 -26.83 10.82 2.32
CA GLU A 163 -26.87 12.30 2.28
C GLU A 163 -25.97 12.98 3.35
N GLY A 164 -24.90 12.30 3.78
CA GLY A 164 -23.95 12.80 4.77
C GLY A 164 -23.96 12.07 6.11
N ASP A 165 -24.87 11.12 6.33
CA ASP A 165 -24.82 10.21 7.49
C ASP A 165 -23.85 9.04 7.22
N LEU A 166 -22.56 9.32 7.44
CA LEU A 166 -21.48 8.39 7.16
C LEU A 166 -21.41 7.26 8.20
N LEU A 167 -21.17 6.03 7.73
CA LEU A 167 -20.77 4.93 8.60
C LEU A 167 -19.53 5.33 9.40
N ALA A 168 -19.49 4.92 10.67
CA ALA A 168 -18.27 5.06 11.45
C ALA A 168 -17.16 4.24 10.78
N LEU A 169 -15.91 4.72 10.87
CA LEU A 169 -14.78 4.04 10.24
C LEU A 169 -14.62 2.58 10.74
N GLY A 170 -15.02 2.30 11.98
CA GLY A 170 -14.99 0.94 12.54
C GLY A 170 -16.05 -0.01 11.96
N ASP A 171 -17.10 0.52 11.35
CA ASP A 171 -18.22 -0.26 10.81
C ASP A 171 -18.06 -0.51 9.30
N LEU A 172 -17.03 0.06 8.68
CA LEU A 172 -16.73 -0.17 7.28
C LEU A 172 -16.23 -1.61 7.05
N PRO A 173 -16.75 -2.33 6.04
CA PRO A 173 -16.24 -3.62 5.65
C PRO A 173 -14.73 -3.55 5.41
N LEU A 174 -14.00 -4.48 6.03
CA LEU A 174 -12.55 -4.57 5.89
C LEU A 174 -12.18 -5.85 5.15
N ILE A 175 -11.35 -5.68 4.12
CA ILE A 175 -10.91 -6.76 3.24
C ILE A 175 -9.39 -6.91 3.37
N SER A 176 -8.97 -8.16 3.60
CA SER A 176 -7.56 -8.57 3.57
C SER A 176 -6.97 -8.47 2.16
N TRP A 177 -5.65 -8.53 2.05
CA TRP A 177 -4.98 -8.51 0.74
C TRP A 177 -5.39 -9.69 -0.18
N ILE A 178 -5.91 -10.79 0.39
CA ILE A 178 -6.39 -11.98 -0.32
C ILE A 178 -7.84 -11.79 -0.83
N GLY A 179 -8.48 -10.66 -0.54
CA GLY A 179 -9.87 -10.41 -0.94
C GLY A 179 -10.92 -11.02 0.00
N LYS A 180 -10.52 -11.49 1.18
CA LYS A 180 -11.46 -12.01 2.20
C LYS A 180 -11.80 -10.94 3.22
N SER A 181 -13.06 -10.91 3.65
CA SER A 181 -13.50 -10.11 4.80
C SER A 181 -12.69 -10.49 6.04
N THR A 182 -12.26 -9.49 6.82
CA THR A 182 -11.44 -9.68 8.02
C THR A 182 -11.74 -8.58 9.04
N SER A 183 -11.36 -8.81 10.29
CA SER A 183 -11.45 -7.80 11.36
C SER A 183 -10.13 -7.03 11.52
N LEU A 184 -10.19 -5.86 12.17
CA LEU A 184 -8.99 -5.08 12.48
C LEU A 184 -8.01 -5.87 13.35
N ALA A 185 -8.51 -6.65 14.31
CA ALA A 185 -7.68 -7.46 15.21
C ALA A 185 -6.95 -8.60 14.47
N GLU A 186 -7.64 -9.28 13.55
CA GLU A 186 -7.03 -10.30 12.69
C GLU A 186 -5.97 -9.71 11.77
N LEU A 187 -6.27 -8.55 11.18
CA LEU A 187 -5.36 -7.84 10.29
C LEU A 187 -4.10 -7.39 11.05
N GLU A 188 -4.24 -6.83 12.26
CA GLU A 188 -3.13 -6.43 13.11
C GLU A 188 -2.25 -7.64 13.48
N THR A 189 -2.87 -8.74 13.94
CA THR A 189 -2.16 -9.98 14.31
C THR A 189 -1.37 -10.53 13.12
N THR A 190 -2.01 -10.64 11.96
CA THR A 190 -1.36 -11.14 10.73
C THR A 190 -0.20 -10.24 10.31
N SER A 191 -0.36 -8.92 10.43
CA SER A 191 0.68 -7.95 10.07
C SER A 191 1.88 -8.02 11.02
N MET A 192 1.64 -8.24 12.31
CA MET A 192 2.70 -8.43 13.31
C MET A 192 3.48 -9.72 13.05
N GLU A 193 2.80 -10.83 12.75
CA GLU A 193 3.45 -12.10 12.41
C GLU A 193 4.30 -11.97 11.14
N LEU A 194 3.75 -11.39 10.08
CA LEU A 194 4.48 -11.12 8.84
C LEU A 194 5.67 -10.19 9.06
N THR A 195 5.53 -9.17 9.91
CA THR A 195 6.65 -8.28 10.27
C THR A 195 7.76 -9.04 10.99
N LYS A 196 7.44 -9.92 11.95
CA LYS A 196 8.44 -10.73 12.64
C LYS A 196 9.18 -11.64 11.66
N GLN A 197 8.45 -12.30 10.76
CA GLN A 197 9.04 -13.13 9.71
C GLN A 197 9.93 -12.31 8.77
N PHE A 198 9.46 -11.14 8.31
CA PHE A 198 10.23 -10.26 7.43
C PHE A 198 11.52 -9.78 8.09
N ARG A 199 11.46 -9.35 9.35
CA ARG A 199 12.65 -8.89 10.10
C ARG A 199 13.69 -10.01 10.23
N GLN A 200 13.25 -11.26 10.37
CA GLN A 200 14.12 -12.42 10.42
C GLN A 200 14.73 -12.76 9.06
N GLU A 201 13.91 -12.91 8.01
CA GLU A 201 14.33 -13.42 6.70
C GLU A 201 14.99 -12.36 5.82
N VAL A 202 14.46 -11.14 5.81
CA VAL A 202 14.90 -10.05 4.92
C VAL A 202 15.66 -8.97 5.70
N GLY A 203 15.14 -8.60 6.87
CA GLY A 203 15.72 -7.57 7.73
C GLY A 203 17.09 -7.94 8.30
N GLY A 204 17.38 -9.23 8.45
CA GLY A 204 18.61 -9.74 9.07
C GLY A 204 18.68 -9.43 10.58
N CYS A 205 17.54 -9.33 11.24
CA CYS A 205 17.47 -8.97 12.65
C CYS A 205 17.75 -10.17 13.58
N PRO A 206 18.54 -9.98 14.64
CA PRO A 206 18.74 -11.01 15.66
C PRO A 206 17.44 -11.25 16.45
N PRO A 207 17.26 -12.45 17.05
CA PRO A 207 16.05 -12.78 17.82
C PRO A 207 15.68 -11.78 18.92
N SER A 208 16.68 -11.12 19.52
CA SER A 208 16.48 -10.08 20.54
C SER A 208 15.79 -8.83 19.98
N ALA A 209 16.07 -8.47 18.73
CA ALA A 209 15.51 -7.26 18.10
C ALA A 209 14.12 -7.51 17.50
N ILE A 210 13.79 -8.77 17.17
CA ILE A 210 12.48 -9.15 16.60
C ILE A 210 11.34 -8.83 17.57
N ASN A 211 11.58 -8.97 18.87
CA ASN A 211 10.61 -8.70 19.94
C ASN A 211 10.77 -7.30 20.55
N ASP A 212 11.44 -6.36 19.86
CA ASP A 212 11.51 -4.97 20.30
C ASP A 212 10.13 -4.31 20.17
N GLU A 213 9.37 -4.38 21.25
CA GLU A 213 8.03 -3.80 21.39
C GLU A 213 8.11 -2.41 22.05
N ASP A 214 7.11 -1.57 21.79
CA ASP A 214 6.89 -0.29 22.45
C ASP A 214 6.11 -0.47 23.76
N GLU A 215 5.76 0.65 24.38
CA GLU A 215 5.03 0.67 25.66
C GLU A 215 3.64 0.00 25.58
N PHE A 216 3.10 -0.19 24.36
CA PHE A 216 1.81 -0.81 24.10
C PHE A 216 1.92 -2.24 23.57
N GLY A 217 3.13 -2.83 23.59
CA GLY A 217 3.36 -4.19 23.06
C GLY A 217 3.36 -4.25 21.52
N GLN A 218 3.43 -3.11 20.83
CA GLN A 218 3.48 -3.06 19.37
C GLN A 218 4.94 -2.99 18.88
N PRO A 219 5.28 -3.57 17.71
CA PRO A 219 6.63 -3.44 17.17
C PRO A 219 6.96 -1.96 16.95
N ARG A 220 8.11 -1.50 17.46
CA ARG A 220 8.52 -0.09 17.31
C ARG A 220 8.64 0.27 15.83
N ARG A 221 7.85 1.25 15.38
CA ARG A 221 7.85 1.70 13.98
C ARG A 221 8.69 2.96 13.81
N ASN A 222 9.49 3.00 12.75
CA ASN A 222 10.16 4.21 12.30
C ASN A 222 9.48 4.77 11.04
N LYS A 223 9.51 6.09 10.88
CA LYS A 223 8.89 6.83 9.77
C LYS A 223 9.48 6.47 8.40
N ASP A 224 10.69 5.95 8.36
CA ASP A 224 11.43 5.58 7.14
C ASP A 224 11.54 4.05 6.95
N ALA A 225 10.72 3.27 7.67
CA ALA A 225 10.75 1.81 7.69
C ALA A 225 12.08 1.17 8.11
N SER A 226 12.99 1.93 8.73
CA SER A 226 14.29 1.40 9.17
C SER A 226 14.20 0.33 10.25
N ASP A 227 13.12 0.31 11.03
CA ASP A 227 12.88 -0.70 12.05
C ASP A 227 12.71 -2.12 11.48
N LEU A 228 12.34 -2.23 10.21
CA LEU A 228 12.23 -3.51 9.50
C LEU A 228 13.59 -4.14 9.17
N PHE A 229 14.69 -3.39 9.32
CA PHE A 229 16.02 -3.83 8.92
C PHE A 229 17.04 -3.63 10.04
N CYS A 230 17.87 -4.64 10.28
CA CYS A 230 18.96 -4.55 11.24
C CYS A 230 20.29 -4.40 10.51
N LYS A 231 21.12 -3.46 10.98
CA LYS A 231 22.51 -3.35 10.52
C LYS A 231 23.30 -4.52 11.11
N ASN A 232 23.95 -5.31 10.26
CA ASN A 232 24.99 -6.20 10.72
C ASN A 232 26.08 -5.34 11.36
N LYS A 233 26.48 -5.64 12.60
CA LYS A 233 27.51 -4.90 13.35
C LYS A 233 28.90 -4.84 12.69
N GLY A 234 29.06 -5.34 11.46
CA GLY A 234 30.31 -5.42 10.71
C GLY A 234 30.72 -4.17 9.92
N THR A 235 29.87 -3.15 9.77
CA THR A 235 30.19 -1.95 8.95
C THR A 235 30.11 -0.62 9.72
N ALA A 236 30.09 -0.66 11.05
CA ALA A 236 30.02 0.55 11.89
C ALA A 236 31.39 1.11 12.31
N SER A 237 32.47 0.83 11.57
CA SER A 237 33.83 1.28 11.95
C SER A 237 34.68 1.88 10.83
N ALA A 238 34.09 2.25 9.68
CA ALA A 238 34.85 2.88 8.59
C ALA A 238 34.69 4.40 8.50
N ASP A 239 33.58 5.00 8.95
CA ASP A 239 33.26 6.40 8.64
C ASP A 239 33.50 7.41 9.79
N THR A 240 34.16 7.03 10.89
CA THR A 240 34.46 7.96 12.00
C THR A 240 35.93 8.06 12.39
N ALA A 241 36.87 7.49 11.61
CA ALA A 241 38.28 7.46 11.99
C ALA A 241 39.21 8.41 11.20
N THR A 242 38.73 9.17 10.22
CA THR A 242 39.63 9.95 9.34
C THR A 242 39.68 11.45 9.62
N GLU A 243 38.89 11.99 10.56
CA GLU A 243 38.79 13.45 10.75
C GLU A 243 39.33 13.99 12.10
N ALA A 244 40.07 13.17 12.86
CA ALA A 244 40.52 13.56 14.21
C ALA A 244 42.05 13.56 14.42
N LYS A 245 42.88 13.54 13.36
CA LYS A 245 44.34 13.43 13.51
C LYS A 245 45.22 14.59 13.05
N ASP A 246 44.66 15.68 12.51
CA ASP A 246 45.47 16.79 11.94
C ASP A 246 45.41 18.13 12.70
N ILE A 247 44.91 18.17 13.93
CA ILE A 247 44.89 19.41 14.73
C ILE A 247 45.48 19.16 16.12
N LYS A 248 46.79 18.89 16.19
CA LYS A 248 47.57 19.05 17.42
C LYS A 248 49.09 19.00 17.19
N GLU A 249 49.62 19.87 16.33
CA GLU A 249 51.06 20.19 16.37
C GLU A 249 51.34 21.59 15.78
N THR A 250 50.99 22.64 16.54
CA THR A 250 51.65 23.96 16.53
C THR A 250 51.01 24.86 17.57
N ALA A 251 51.61 24.92 18.77
CA ALA A 251 51.60 26.07 19.69
C ALA A 251 52.65 25.82 20.78
#